data_AF-A0A3B1D2X0-F1
#
_entry.id   AF-A0A3B1D2X0-F1
#
_cell.length_a   1.000
_cell.length_b   1.000
_cell.length_c   1.000
_cell.angle_alpha   90.00
_cell.angle_beta   90.00
_cell.angle_gamma   90.00
#
_symmetry.space_group_name_H-M   'P 1'
#
loop_
_entity.id
_entity.type
_entity.pdbx_description
1 polymer ?
#
loop_
_entity_poly.entity_id
_entity_poly.type
_entity_poly.pdbx_seq_one_letter_code
_entity_poly.pdbx_strand_id
1 'polypeptide(L)'
;METTMKSDQFFKIKLLLGLVLLMVLTRYSAFHTWGLPSATLAIFFVAGVYLRQFIYPALLLTTAGLTDYFSIQAGTSDWCITPAYMFLVPTYLCLWFAGRQFENLHVRVLKEFTHLAFFLLVSSTAAFIISTGSYHLLSGRYDDVPILEQAVGSMKYYPRYIGGAFFYMGIFIASVKVKSYLVDISNRHISSRPN
;
A
#
# COMPACT_ATOMS: atom_id res chain seq x y z
N MET A 1 -12.47 7.02 -29.54
CA MET A 1 -11.40 6.11 -29.07
C MET A 1 -10.24 6.89 -28.44
N GLU A 2 -9.79 7.99 -29.05
CA GLU A 2 -8.73 8.85 -28.47
C GLU A 2 -9.15 9.54 -27.15
N THR A 3 -10.40 10.00 -27.06
CA THR A 3 -10.96 10.66 -25.87
C THR A 3 -11.08 9.73 -24.65
N THR A 4 -11.44 8.45 -24.86
CA THR A 4 -11.56 7.45 -23.80
C THR A 4 -10.18 7.02 -23.27
N MET A 5 -9.18 6.88 -24.14
CA MET A 5 -7.81 6.61 -23.71
C MET A 5 -7.20 7.75 -22.90
N LYS A 6 -7.43 9.00 -23.31
CA LYS A 6 -6.91 10.18 -22.59
C LYS A 6 -7.51 10.29 -21.18
N SER A 7 -8.80 10.00 -21.03
CA SER A 7 -9.48 10.00 -19.73
C SER A 7 -8.92 8.94 -18.77
N ASP A 8 -8.65 7.73 -19.24
CA ASP A 8 -8.06 6.66 -18.43
C ASP A 8 -6.62 6.99 -18.00
N GLN A 9 -5.82 7.58 -18.88
CA GLN A 9 -4.47 8.05 -18.55
C GLN A 9 -4.47 9.15 -17.48
N PHE A 10 -5.34 10.15 -17.61
CA PHE A 10 -5.47 11.20 -16.59
C PHE A 10 -5.87 10.65 -15.23
N PHE A 11 -6.76 9.66 -15.19
CA PHE A 11 -7.14 9.00 -13.94
C PHE A 11 -5.94 8.30 -13.29
N LYS A 12 -5.17 7.52 -14.07
CA LYS A 12 -3.98 6.81 -13.59
C LYS A 12 -2.92 7.75 -13.04
N ILE A 13 -2.65 8.85 -13.72
CA ILE A 13 -1.68 9.87 -13.27
C ILE A 13 -2.14 10.50 -11.95
N LYS A 14 -3.41 10.94 -11.87
CA LYS A 14 -3.95 11.52 -10.63
C LYS A 14 -3.89 10.55 -9.47
N LEU A 15 -4.25 9.28 -9.71
CA LEU A 15 -4.17 8.24 -8.71
C LEU A 15 -2.71 8.03 -8.26
N LEU A 16 -1.77 7.87 -9.20
CA LEU A 16 -0.35 7.70 -8.89
C LEU A 16 0.18 8.86 -8.04
N LEU A 17 -0.10 10.11 -8.43
CA LEU A 17 0.33 11.29 -7.66
C LEU A 17 -0.25 11.29 -6.24
N GLY A 18 -1.53 10.95 -6.09
CA GLY A 18 -2.16 10.81 -4.76
C GLY A 18 -1.52 9.71 -3.92
N LEU A 19 -1.21 8.56 -4.52
CA LEU A 19 -0.53 7.45 -3.85
C LEU A 19 0.91 7.81 -3.45
N VAL A 20 1.66 8.48 -4.32
CA VAL A 20 3.02 8.96 -4.04
C VAL A 20 3.02 9.96 -2.89
N LEU A 21 2.13 10.96 -2.93
CA LEU A 21 2.01 11.95 -1.86
C LEU A 21 1.69 11.28 -0.51
N LEU A 22 0.72 10.35 -0.51
CA LEU A 22 0.35 9.61 0.69
C LEU A 22 1.50 8.73 1.21
N MET A 23 2.27 8.11 0.31
CA MET A 23 3.45 7.33 0.68
C MET A 23 4.49 8.21 1.38
N VAL A 24 4.85 9.34 0.78
CA VAL A 24 5.86 10.25 1.36
C VAL A 24 5.40 10.75 2.73
N LEU A 25 4.14 11.19 2.87
CA LEU A 25 3.60 11.69 4.13
C LEU A 25 3.58 10.65 5.25
N THR A 26 3.36 9.37 4.93
CA THR A 26 3.18 8.32 5.94
C THR A 26 4.43 7.48 6.17
N ARG A 27 5.41 7.55 5.27
CA ARG A 27 6.67 6.81 5.35
C ARG A 27 7.82 7.68 5.84
N TYR A 28 7.77 8.99 5.62
CA TYR A 28 8.82 9.88 6.09
C TYR A 28 8.93 9.86 7.62
N SER A 29 10.15 9.73 8.13
CA SER A 29 10.43 9.43 9.55
C SER A 29 9.83 10.44 10.52
N ALA A 30 9.75 11.72 10.14
CA ALA A 30 9.21 12.78 10.99
C ALA A 30 7.75 12.56 11.42
N PHE A 31 6.94 11.86 10.61
CA PHE A 31 5.54 11.59 10.94
C PHE A 31 5.33 10.34 11.79
N HIS A 32 6.36 9.50 11.98
CA HIS A 32 6.26 8.33 12.86
C HIS A 32 6.12 8.72 14.34
N THR A 33 6.56 9.92 14.72
CA THR A 33 6.37 10.46 16.08
C THR A 33 4.89 10.57 16.46
N TRP A 34 3.99 10.67 15.48
CA TRP A 34 2.55 10.84 15.69
C TRP A 34 1.81 9.49 15.71
N GLY A 35 2.54 8.37 15.71
CA GLY A 35 1.98 7.01 15.80
C GLY A 35 1.31 6.51 14.53
N LEU A 36 1.27 7.31 13.45
CA LEU A 36 0.64 6.93 12.19
C LEU A 36 1.35 5.72 11.57
N PRO A 37 0.61 4.67 11.20
CA PRO A 37 1.19 3.57 10.44
C PRO A 37 1.52 4.02 9.01
N SER A 38 2.44 3.31 8.36
CA SER A 38 2.75 3.55 6.95
C SER A 38 1.62 3.06 6.04
N ALA A 39 1.25 3.85 5.03
CA ALA A 39 0.26 3.48 4.03
C ALA A 39 0.82 2.55 2.93
N THR A 40 2.13 2.29 2.92
CA THR A 40 2.84 1.63 1.82
C THR A 40 2.16 0.34 1.36
N LEU A 41 1.75 -0.54 2.28
CA LEU A 41 1.12 -1.81 1.93
C LEU A 41 -0.21 -1.63 1.19
N ALA A 42 -1.10 -0.80 1.74
CA ALA A 42 -2.37 -0.48 1.10
C ALA A 42 -2.16 0.19 -0.26
N ILE A 43 -1.16 1.07 -0.38
CA ILE A 43 -0.81 1.75 -1.63
C ILE A 43 -0.43 0.74 -2.72
N PHE A 44 0.44 -0.23 -2.44
CA PHE A 44 0.82 -1.24 -3.42
C PHE A 44 -0.36 -2.15 -3.81
N PHE A 45 -1.23 -2.51 -2.85
CA PHE A 45 -2.44 -3.26 -3.15
C PHE A 45 -3.38 -2.47 -4.07
N VAL A 46 -3.67 -1.21 -3.76
CA VAL A 46 -4.54 -0.33 -4.57
C VAL A 46 -3.93 -0.05 -5.94
N ALA A 47 -2.60 0.11 -6.01
CA ALA A 47 -1.89 0.16 -7.28
C ALA A 47 -2.07 -1.14 -8.07
N GLY A 48 -2.14 -2.30 -7.42
CA GLY A 48 -2.49 -3.57 -8.06
C GLY A 48 -3.88 -3.53 -8.72
N VAL A 49 -4.87 -2.99 -8.02
CA VAL A 49 -6.25 -2.88 -8.53
C VAL A 49 -6.31 -2.01 -9.78
N TYR A 50 -5.75 -0.80 -9.73
CA TYR A 50 -5.97 0.22 -10.76
C TYR A 50 -4.78 0.49 -11.72
N LEU A 51 -3.54 0.19 -11.29
CA LEU A 51 -2.29 0.48 -12.00
C LEU A 51 -1.58 -0.83 -12.42
N ARG A 52 -2.19 -1.52 -13.40
CA ARG A 52 -1.84 -2.90 -13.80
C ARG A 52 -0.54 -3.07 -14.60
N GLN A 53 0.18 -1.99 -14.93
CA GLN A 53 1.46 -2.05 -15.65
C GLN A 53 2.63 -2.02 -14.66
N PHE A 54 3.69 -2.78 -14.94
CA PHE A 54 4.87 -2.89 -14.05
C PHE A 54 5.62 -1.58 -13.82
N ILE A 55 5.45 -0.57 -14.69
CA ILE A 55 6.06 0.75 -14.48
C ILE A 55 5.55 1.43 -13.19
N TYR A 56 4.29 1.21 -12.81
CA TYR A 56 3.72 1.85 -11.63
C TYR A 56 4.26 1.32 -10.29
N PRO A 57 4.28 -0.01 -10.02
CA PRO A 57 4.93 -0.52 -8.82
C PRO A 57 6.44 -0.22 -8.81
N ALA A 58 7.10 -0.15 -9.98
CA ALA A 58 8.50 0.30 -10.05
C ALA A 58 8.65 1.76 -9.59
N LEU A 59 7.79 2.68 -10.06
CA LEU A 59 7.80 4.07 -9.61
C LEU A 59 7.50 4.19 -8.10
N LEU A 60 6.56 3.41 -7.57
CA LEU A 60 6.27 3.37 -6.13
C LEU A 60 7.46 2.82 -5.32
N LEU A 61 8.16 1.80 -5.83
CA LEU A 61 9.39 1.28 -5.22
C LEU A 61 10.49 2.34 -5.18
N THR A 62 10.70 3.08 -6.29
CA THR A 62 11.66 4.18 -6.32
C THR A 62 11.28 5.30 -5.34
N THR A 63 9.99 5.61 -5.21
CA THR A 63 9.48 6.59 -4.25
C THR A 63 9.76 6.16 -2.81
N ALA A 64 9.52 4.89 -2.48
CA ALA A 64 9.82 4.34 -1.16
C ALA A 64 11.31 4.44 -0.83
N GLY A 65 12.19 4.04 -1.76
CA GLY A 65 13.64 4.15 -1.61
C GLY A 65 14.13 5.59 -1.44
N LEU A 66 13.62 6.52 -2.25
CA LEU A 66 13.96 7.95 -2.10
C LEU A 66 13.49 8.51 -0.75
N THR A 67 12.30 8.14 -0.31
CA THR A 67 11.76 8.60 1.00
C THR A 67 12.63 8.12 2.16
N ASP A 68 13.11 6.88 2.09
CA ASP A 68 14.01 6.31 3.11
C ASP A 68 15.38 7.00 3.06
N TYR A 69 15.92 7.23 1.87
CA TYR A 69 17.17 7.99 1.69
C TYR A 69 17.08 9.40 2.29
N PHE A 70 16.03 10.17 1.98
CA PHE A 70 15.85 11.51 2.56
C PHE A 70 15.64 11.46 4.08
N SER A 71 14.96 10.44 4.60
CA SER A 71 14.80 10.26 6.05
C SER A 71 16.15 10.05 6.74
N ILE A 72 17.06 9.29 6.13
CA ILE A 72 18.42 9.09 6.63
C ILE A 72 19.21 10.39 6.61
N GLN A 73 19.14 11.15 5.50
CA GLN A 73 19.77 12.47 5.42
C GLN A 73 19.21 13.46 6.46
N ALA A 74 17.96 13.29 6.88
CA ALA A 74 17.34 14.07 7.94
C ALA A 74 17.69 13.59 9.37
N GLY A 75 18.62 12.64 9.51
CA GLY A 75 19.13 12.15 10.80
C GLY A 75 18.48 10.86 11.31
N THR A 76 17.68 10.18 10.50
CA THR A 76 17.18 8.83 10.85
C THR A 76 18.31 7.82 10.73
N SER A 77 18.40 6.87 11.66
CA SER A 77 19.40 5.81 11.57
C SER A 77 19.22 4.97 10.30
N ASP A 78 20.33 4.65 9.66
CA ASP A 78 20.45 3.74 8.51
C ASP A 78 20.35 2.26 8.90
N TRP A 79 19.96 1.96 10.15
CA TRP A 79 19.81 0.60 10.65
C TRP A 79 18.91 -0.28 9.77
N CYS A 80 17.93 0.25 9.04
CA CYS A 80 17.10 -0.61 8.18
C CYS A 80 17.72 -0.87 6.79
N ILE A 81 18.84 -0.23 6.45
CA ILE A 81 19.50 -0.37 5.15
C ILE A 81 20.56 -1.46 5.25
N THR A 82 20.30 -2.57 4.57
CA THR A 82 21.18 -3.75 4.51
C THR A 82 21.07 -4.42 3.14
N PRO A 83 21.88 -5.43 2.83
CA PRO A 83 21.68 -6.23 1.62
C PRO A 83 20.25 -6.79 1.50
N ALA A 84 19.58 -7.07 2.63
CA ALA A 84 18.19 -7.51 2.66
C ALA A 84 17.19 -6.49 2.07
N TYR A 85 17.55 -5.20 1.97
CA TYR A 85 16.67 -4.15 1.49
C TYR A 85 16.13 -4.41 0.07
N MET A 86 16.87 -5.13 -0.77
CA MET A 86 16.43 -5.56 -2.10
C MET A 86 15.17 -6.46 -2.07
N PHE A 87 14.92 -7.17 -0.95
CA PHE A 87 13.74 -8.01 -0.78
C PHE A 87 12.45 -7.21 -0.57
N LEU A 88 12.53 -5.89 -0.40
CA LEU A 88 11.33 -5.04 -0.46
C LEU A 88 10.64 -5.12 -1.83
N VAL A 89 11.37 -5.43 -2.90
CA VAL A 89 10.81 -5.65 -4.23
C VAL A 89 9.78 -6.80 -4.21
N PRO A 90 10.14 -8.06 -3.88
CA PRO A 90 9.15 -9.14 -3.79
C PRO A 90 8.10 -8.88 -2.70
N THR A 91 8.47 -8.27 -1.56
CA THR A 91 7.51 -7.90 -0.50
C THR A 91 6.35 -7.06 -1.05
N TYR A 92 6.63 -5.99 -1.78
CA TYR A 92 5.59 -5.10 -2.28
C TYR A 92 4.92 -5.62 -3.55
N LEU A 93 5.63 -6.40 -4.38
CA LEU A 93 5.03 -7.06 -5.53
C LEU A 93 3.96 -8.09 -5.13
N CYS A 94 4.11 -8.78 -3.99
CA CYS A 94 3.06 -9.67 -3.47
C CYS A 94 1.71 -8.94 -3.30
N LEU A 95 1.72 -7.73 -2.74
CA LEU A 95 0.50 -6.94 -2.57
C LEU A 95 -0.04 -6.42 -3.90
N TRP A 96 0.85 -5.97 -4.79
CA TRP A 96 0.45 -5.52 -6.11
C TRP A 96 -0.23 -6.65 -6.92
N PHE A 97 0.35 -7.86 -6.92
CA PHE A 97 -0.25 -9.02 -7.57
C PHE A 97 -1.58 -9.43 -6.94
N ALA A 98 -1.70 -9.37 -5.61
CA ALA A 98 -2.96 -9.63 -4.93
C ALA A 98 -4.04 -8.61 -5.32
N GLY A 99 -3.68 -7.32 -5.38
CA GLY A 99 -4.59 -6.26 -5.83
C GLY A 99 -5.08 -6.43 -7.27
N ARG A 100 -4.24 -6.98 -8.16
CA ARG A 100 -4.62 -7.22 -9.56
C ARG A 100 -5.78 -8.20 -9.74
N GLN A 101 -6.12 -8.99 -8.72
CA GLN A 101 -7.28 -9.89 -8.74
C GLN A 101 -8.62 -9.14 -8.66
N PHE A 102 -8.59 -7.84 -8.35
CA PHE A 102 -9.76 -6.99 -8.25
C PHE A 102 -9.83 -6.02 -9.43
N GLU A 103 -11.03 -5.74 -9.91
CA GLU A 103 -11.28 -4.74 -10.96
C GLU A 103 -11.49 -3.34 -10.39
N ASN A 104 -12.00 -3.26 -9.16
CA ASN A 104 -12.26 -2.01 -8.46
C ASN A 104 -12.44 -2.28 -6.94
N LEU A 105 -12.51 -1.20 -6.16
CA LEU A 105 -12.73 -1.24 -4.71
C LEU A 105 -14.21 -0.97 -4.31
N HIS A 106 -15.18 -1.15 -5.22
CA HIS A 106 -16.58 -0.99 -4.84
C HIS A 106 -17.03 -2.20 -4.05
N VAL A 107 -17.31 -1.97 -2.77
CA VAL A 107 -17.87 -2.97 -1.86
C VAL A 107 -19.36 -2.68 -1.70
N ARG A 108 -20.20 -3.58 -2.24
CA ARG A 108 -21.67 -3.53 -2.20
C ARG A 108 -22.23 -4.56 -1.24
N VAL A 109 -21.61 -5.73 -1.17
CA VAL A 109 -22.05 -6.85 -0.33
C VAL A 109 -20.92 -7.34 0.57
N LEU A 110 -21.28 -7.99 1.69
CA LEU A 110 -20.32 -8.51 2.66
C LEU A 110 -19.30 -9.48 2.04
N LYS A 111 -19.71 -10.25 1.03
CA LYS A 111 -18.82 -11.20 0.31
C LYS A 111 -17.66 -10.50 -0.40
N GLU A 112 -17.88 -9.33 -1.00
CA GLU A 112 -16.82 -8.57 -1.67
C GLU A 112 -15.84 -8.00 -0.64
N PHE A 113 -16.37 -7.54 0.51
CA PHE A 113 -15.56 -7.08 1.62
C PHE A 113 -14.66 -8.19 2.17
N THR A 114 -15.23 -9.36 2.47
CA THR A 114 -14.47 -10.48 3.03
C THR A 114 -13.44 -11.02 2.04
N HIS A 115 -13.77 -11.04 0.74
CA HIS A 115 -12.83 -11.42 -0.30
C HIS A 115 -11.64 -10.46 -0.38
N LEU A 116 -11.88 -9.15 -0.38
CA LEU A 116 -10.83 -8.12 -0.38
C LEU A 116 -9.98 -8.18 0.89
N ALA A 117 -10.63 -8.29 2.05
CA ALA A 117 -9.96 -8.43 3.34
C ALA A 117 -9.06 -9.67 3.39
N PHE A 118 -9.52 -10.80 2.85
CA PHE A 118 -8.74 -12.03 2.79
C PHE A 118 -7.48 -11.88 1.94
N PHE A 119 -7.60 -11.32 0.73
CA PHE A 119 -6.44 -11.09 -0.14
C PHE A 119 -5.45 -10.08 0.46
N LEU A 120 -5.95 -9.02 1.09
CA LEU A 120 -5.11 -8.06 1.78
C LEU A 120 -4.37 -8.71 2.94
N LEU A 121 -5.05 -9.54 3.75
CA LEU A 121 -4.45 -10.28 4.85
C LEU A 121 -3.35 -11.19 4.33
N VAL A 122 -3.65 -12.12 3.43
CA VAL A 122 -2.69 -13.11 2.92
C VAL A 122 -1.48 -12.45 2.29
N SER A 123 -1.69 -11.42 1.45
CA SER A 123 -0.57 -10.72 0.81
C SER A 123 0.26 -9.91 1.79
N SER A 124 -0.37 -9.28 2.80
CA SER A 124 0.36 -8.57 3.86
C SER A 124 1.11 -9.54 4.78
N THR A 125 0.56 -10.73 5.05
CA THR A 125 1.26 -11.79 5.80
C THR A 125 2.48 -12.29 5.03
N ALA A 126 2.32 -12.57 3.73
CA ALA A 126 3.44 -12.97 2.87
C ALA A 126 4.52 -11.88 2.83
N ALA A 127 4.11 -10.61 2.65
CA ALA A 127 5.00 -9.47 2.66
C ALA A 127 5.76 -9.33 3.99
N PHE A 128 5.07 -9.54 5.12
CA PHE A 128 5.68 -9.55 6.45
C PHE A 128 6.76 -10.63 6.54
N ILE A 129 6.44 -11.88 6.18
CA ILE A 129 7.37 -13.01 6.25
C ILE A 129 8.59 -12.78 5.35
N ILE A 130 8.39 -12.28 4.12
CA ILE A 130 9.48 -11.98 3.20
C ILE A 130 10.36 -10.87 3.77
N SER A 131 9.75 -9.79 4.27
CA SER A 131 10.48 -8.63 4.77
C SER A 131 11.24 -8.91 6.06
N THR A 132 10.60 -9.53 7.05
CA THR A 132 11.27 -9.87 8.31
C THR A 132 12.23 -11.02 8.12
N GLY A 133 11.84 -12.07 7.41
CA GLY A 133 12.70 -13.22 7.13
C GLY A 133 13.98 -12.83 6.38
N SER A 134 13.87 -12.04 5.30
CA SER A 134 15.05 -11.57 4.57
C SER A 134 15.94 -10.66 5.43
N TYR A 135 15.35 -9.76 6.22
CA TYR A 135 16.12 -8.90 7.12
C TYR A 135 16.85 -9.73 8.17
N HIS A 136 16.20 -10.69 8.80
CA HIS A 136 16.78 -11.55 9.81
C HIS A 136 17.91 -12.44 9.26
N LEU A 137 17.74 -12.98 8.05
CA LEU A 137 18.73 -13.88 7.43
C LEU A 137 19.89 -13.18 6.73
N LEU A 138 19.69 -11.97 6.19
CA LEU A 138 20.64 -11.32 5.27
C LEU A 138 21.13 -9.95 5.76
N SER A 139 20.69 -9.48 6.94
CA SER A 139 21.17 -8.21 7.49
C SER A 139 22.57 -8.27 8.10
N GLY A 140 23.06 -9.46 8.48
CA GLY A 140 24.30 -9.62 9.26
C GLY A 140 24.17 -9.13 10.71
N ARG A 141 22.95 -8.90 11.21
CA ARG A 141 22.71 -8.35 12.56
C ARG A 141 22.26 -9.37 13.59
N TYR A 142 21.88 -10.56 13.15
CA TYR A 142 21.25 -11.58 14.00
C TYR A 142 21.84 -12.97 13.74
N ASP A 143 23.07 -13.03 13.24
CA ASP A 143 23.73 -14.29 12.83
C ASP A 143 23.89 -15.25 14.02
N ASP A 144 23.99 -14.71 15.24
CA ASP A 144 24.11 -15.48 16.48
C ASP A 144 22.77 -15.92 17.10
N VAL A 145 21.63 -15.55 16.49
CA VAL A 145 20.30 -15.82 17.04
C VAL A 145 19.62 -16.96 16.25
N PRO A 146 19.05 -17.99 16.90
CA PRO A 146 18.30 -19.02 16.20
C PRO A 146 17.10 -18.47 15.42
N ILE A 147 16.89 -18.93 14.18
CA ILE A 147 15.81 -18.45 13.27
C ILE A 147 14.43 -18.49 13.93
N LEU A 148 14.14 -19.52 14.74
CA LEU A 148 12.86 -19.65 15.42
C LEU A 148 12.64 -18.51 16.44
N GLU A 149 13.68 -18.15 17.20
CA GLU A 149 13.61 -17.03 18.14
C GLU A 149 13.46 -15.70 17.42
N GLN A 150 14.13 -15.52 16.28
CA GLN A 150 13.96 -14.35 15.43
C GLN A 150 12.53 -14.23 14.89
N ALA A 151 11.93 -15.35 14.44
CA ALA A 151 10.57 -15.40 13.94
C ALA A 151 9.55 -15.07 15.04
N VAL A 152 9.67 -15.68 16.22
CA VAL A 152 8.81 -15.40 17.38
C VAL A 152 8.98 -13.94 17.83
N GLY A 153 10.22 -13.45 17.89
CA GLY A 153 10.52 -12.06 18.24
C GLY A 153 9.94 -11.06 17.24
N SER A 154 9.82 -11.42 15.97
CA SER A 154 9.21 -10.60 14.93
C SER A 154 7.70 -10.45 15.10
N MET A 155 7.01 -11.44 15.67
CA MET A 155 5.54 -11.45 15.77
C MET A 155 4.96 -10.25 16.52
N LYS A 156 5.73 -9.60 17.40
CA LYS A 156 5.31 -8.36 18.08
C LYS A 156 5.02 -7.21 17.09
N TYR A 157 5.64 -7.20 15.91
CA TYR A 157 5.44 -6.18 14.89
C TYR A 157 4.24 -6.48 13.97
N TYR A 158 3.80 -7.74 13.92
CA TYR A 158 2.78 -8.21 12.99
C TYR A 158 1.42 -7.48 13.15
N PRO A 159 0.86 -7.29 14.35
CA PRO A 159 -0.43 -6.61 14.51
C PRO A 159 -0.41 -5.17 13.98
N ARG A 160 0.67 -4.41 14.25
CA ARG A 160 0.80 -3.04 13.76
C ARG A 160 0.98 -3.00 12.24
N TYR A 161 1.72 -3.96 11.69
CA TYR A 161 1.95 -4.08 10.25
C TYR A 161 0.65 -4.33 9.47
N ILE A 162 -0.12 -5.33 9.89
CA ILE A 162 -1.42 -5.66 9.28
C ILE A 162 -2.44 -4.55 9.58
N GLY A 163 -2.51 -4.06 10.82
CA GLY A 163 -3.43 -3.01 11.22
C GLY A 163 -3.29 -1.74 10.38
N GLY A 164 -2.06 -1.34 10.05
CA GLY A 164 -1.78 -0.23 9.15
C GLY A 164 -2.35 -0.45 7.75
N ALA A 165 -2.13 -1.63 7.16
CA ALA A 165 -2.65 -1.98 5.84
C ALA A 165 -4.19 -1.91 5.79
N PHE A 166 -4.86 -2.51 6.78
CA PHE A 166 -6.32 -2.50 6.88
C PHE A 166 -6.90 -1.11 7.12
N PHE A 167 -6.24 -0.29 7.94
CA PHE A 167 -6.66 1.08 8.22
C PHE A 167 -6.72 1.92 6.93
N TYR A 168 -5.63 1.96 6.16
CA TYR A 168 -5.63 2.72 4.90
C TYR A 168 -6.51 2.09 3.83
N MET A 169 -6.64 0.76 3.79
CA MET A 169 -7.59 0.11 2.89
C MET A 169 -9.03 0.55 3.18
N GLY A 170 -9.40 0.64 4.46
CA GLY A 170 -10.70 1.18 4.89
C GLY A 170 -10.92 2.61 4.37
N ILE A 171 -9.90 3.47 4.45
CA ILE A 171 -9.95 4.83 3.91
C ILE A 171 -10.15 4.83 2.39
N PHE A 172 -9.44 3.97 1.65
CA PHE A 172 -9.63 3.87 0.20
C PHE A 172 -11.03 3.42 -0.20
N ILE A 173 -11.57 2.37 0.46
CA ILE A 173 -12.92 1.88 0.24
C ILE A 173 -13.96 2.97 0.57
N ALA A 174 -13.79 3.65 1.70
CA ALA A 174 -14.66 4.75 2.10
C ALA A 174 -14.63 5.90 1.07
N SER A 175 -13.45 6.26 0.57
CA SER A 175 -13.28 7.31 -0.44
C SER A 175 -14.00 6.98 -1.75
N VAL A 176 -13.92 5.72 -2.20
CA VAL A 176 -14.66 5.24 -3.38
C VAL A 176 -16.16 5.29 -3.15
N LYS A 177 -16.63 4.87 -1.96
CA LYS A 177 -18.05 4.90 -1.60
C LYS A 177 -18.59 6.33 -1.54
N VAL A 178 -17.88 7.26 -0.89
CA VAL A 178 -18.25 8.69 -0.82
C VAL A 178 -18.34 9.28 -2.22
N LYS A 179 -17.37 9.02 -3.09
CA LYS A 179 -17.41 9.49 -4.48
C LYS A 179 -18.65 8.96 -5.21
N SER A 180 -18.95 7.66 -5.10
CA SER A 180 -20.13 7.06 -5.75
C SER A 180 -21.44 7.69 -5.25
N TYR A 181 -21.52 7.98 -3.94
CA TYR A 181 -22.68 8.61 -3.33
C TYR A 181 -22.88 10.07 -3.77
N LEU A 182 -21.80 10.85 -3.85
CA LEU A 182 -21.84 12.23 -4.34
C LEU A 182 -22.27 12.32 -5.81
N VAL A 183 -21.80 11.40 -6.64
CA VAL A 183 -22.22 11.31 -8.05
C VAL A 183 -23.72 10.99 -8.15
N ASP A 184 -24.21 10.07 -7.33
CA ASP A 184 -25.63 9.69 -7.31
C ASP A 184 -26.54 10.86 -6.85
N ILE A 185 -26.12 11.62 -5.84
CA ILE A 185 -26.81 12.86 -5.41
C ILE A 185 -26.85 13.89 -6.55
N SER A 186 -25.71 14.14 -7.20
CA SER A 186 -25.62 15.10 -8.31
C SER A 186 -26.57 14.73 -9.45
N ASN A 187 -26.66 13.45 -9.79
CA ASN A 187 -27.53 12.96 -10.85
C ASN A 187 -29.01 13.13 -10.49
N ARG A 188 -29.40 12.84 -9.24
CA ARG A 188 -30.77 13.06 -8.75
C ARG A 188 -31.19 14.54 -8.79
N HIS A 189 -30.27 15.46 -8.50
CA HIS A 189 -30.53 16.89 -8.60
C HIS A 189 -30.72 17.38 -10.05
N ILE A 190 -30.03 16.77 -11.02
CA ILE A 190 -30.18 17.13 -12.44
C ILE A 190 -31.53 16.62 -12.97
N SER A 191 -31.95 15.40 -12.61
CA SER A 191 -33.22 14.82 -13.07
C SER A 191 -34.49 15.45 -12.47
N SER A 192 -34.36 16.26 -11.41
CA SER A 192 -35.48 16.87 -10.69
C SER A 192 -35.72 18.34 -11.04
N ARG A 193 -34.94 18.93 -11.97
CA ARG A 193 -35.23 20.27 -12.50
C ARG A 193 -36.40 20.18 -13.50
N PRO A 194 -37.53 20.87 -13.26
CA PRO A 194 -38.60 20.97 -14.27
C PRO A 194 -38.08 21.73 -15.49
N ASN A 195 -38.48 21.25 -16.68
CA ASN A 195 -38.17 21.87 -17.99
C ASN A 195 -38.77 23.27 -18.12
#